data_AF-A0A8J3B0Q3-F1
#
_entry.id   AF-A0A8J3B0Q3-F1
#
_cell.length_a   1.000
_cell.length_b   1.000
_cell.length_c   1.000
_cell.angle_alpha   90.00
_cell.angle_beta   90.00
_cell.angle_gamma   90.00
#
_symmetry.space_group_name_H-M   'P 1'
#
loop_
_entity.id
_entity.type
_entity.pdbx_description
1 polymer ?
#
loop_
_entity_poly.entity_id
_entity_poly.type
_entity_poly.pdbx_seq_one_letter_code
_entity_poly.pdbx_strand_id
1 'polypeptide(L)'
;MTHPPYGRAPVPPPGPPHHRPRPAPPRPVDPGRVAAGVGLACVAHLLTILPLLFLFLGEDSSASAGFVFGFPLVGQVLVLLGCVLGGALLIARRDGGMGIGLLAGWPVGLILALAVSGAALVTAYG
;
A
#
# COMPACT_ATOMS: atom_id res chain seq x y z
N MET A 1 -70.86 42.90 15.24
CA MET A 1 -69.97 42.77 14.07
C MET A 1 -69.03 41.61 14.34
N THR A 2 -69.31 40.46 13.74
CA THR A 2 -68.56 39.21 13.92
C THR A 2 -67.56 39.06 12.77
N HIS A 3 -66.26 39.08 13.10
CA HIS A 3 -65.19 38.82 12.14
C HIS A 3 -65.25 37.34 11.69
N PRO A 4 -65.16 37.03 10.38
CA PRO A 4 -65.01 35.66 9.92
C PRO A 4 -63.65 35.09 10.37
N PRO A 5 -63.57 33.78 10.67
CA PRO A 5 -62.35 33.14 11.13
C PRO A 5 -61.30 33.17 10.04
N TYR A 6 -60.07 33.55 10.40
CA TYR A 6 -58.88 33.46 9.55
C TYR A 6 -58.78 32.07 8.93
N GLY A 7 -59.08 31.96 7.64
CA GLY A 7 -58.88 30.75 6.86
C GLY A 7 -57.42 30.35 6.94
N ARG A 8 -57.14 29.13 7.42
CA ARG A 8 -55.80 28.54 7.39
C ARG A 8 -55.31 28.56 5.94
N ALA A 9 -54.24 29.30 5.69
CA ALA A 9 -53.56 29.26 4.41
C ALA A 9 -53.17 27.80 4.09
N PRO A 10 -53.26 27.36 2.81
CA PRO A 10 -52.87 26.03 2.41
C PRO A 10 -51.42 25.77 2.81
N VAL A 11 -51.17 24.66 3.52
CA VAL A 11 -49.82 24.20 3.83
C VAL A 11 -49.14 23.87 2.50
N PRO A 12 -47.95 24.43 2.19
CA PRO A 12 -47.25 24.13 0.95
C PRO A 12 -46.92 22.64 0.87
N PRO A 13 -47.01 22.02 -0.32
CA PRO A 13 -46.71 20.61 -0.48
C PRO A 13 -45.26 20.34 -0.05
N PRO A 14 -44.98 19.20 0.61
CA PRO A 14 -43.63 18.83 0.98
C PRO A 14 -42.73 18.83 -0.25
N GLY A 15 -41.59 19.54 -0.17
CA GLY A 15 -40.62 19.63 -1.24
C GLY A 15 -40.10 18.24 -1.66
N PRO A 16 -39.57 18.11 -2.89
CA PRO A 16 -39.07 16.84 -3.38
C PRO A 16 -38.02 16.28 -2.40
N PRO A 17 -38.06 14.97 -2.11
CA PRO A 17 -37.14 14.36 -1.16
C PRO A 17 -35.70 14.63 -1.63
N HIS A 18 -34.91 15.29 -0.79
CA HIS A 18 -33.49 15.49 -1.04
C HIS A 18 -32.85 14.10 -1.21
N HIS A 19 -32.51 13.75 -2.46
CA HIS A 19 -31.79 12.52 -2.76
C HIS A 19 -30.40 12.61 -2.14
N ARG A 20 -30.23 12.05 -0.93
CA ARG A 20 -28.91 11.87 -0.33
C ARG A 20 -28.06 11.08 -1.33
N PRO A 21 -26.81 11.47 -1.61
CA PRO A 21 -25.93 10.72 -2.49
C PRO A 21 -25.85 9.27 -1.98
N ARG A 22 -26.31 8.30 -2.78
CA ARG A 22 -26.14 6.90 -2.43
C ARG A 22 -24.64 6.58 -2.42
N PRO A 23 -24.12 5.88 -1.40
CA PRO A 23 -22.74 5.40 -1.43
C PRO A 23 -22.52 4.59 -2.70
N ALA A 24 -21.54 4.99 -3.52
CA ALA A 24 -21.20 4.21 -4.71
C ALA A 24 -20.79 2.79 -4.28
N PRO A 25 -21.28 1.74 -4.96
CA PRO A 25 -21.04 0.36 -4.56
C PRO A 25 -19.53 0.05 -4.50
N PRO A 26 -19.09 -0.80 -3.57
CA PRO A 26 -17.69 -1.21 -3.49
C PRO A 26 -17.28 -1.88 -4.81
N ARG A 27 -16.14 -1.45 -5.37
CA ARG A 27 -15.58 -2.09 -6.57
C ARG A 27 -15.11 -3.51 -6.20
N PRO A 28 -15.34 -4.52 -7.06
CA PRO A 28 -14.80 -5.85 -6.86
C PRO A 28 -13.26 -5.80 -6.73
N VAL A 29 -12.71 -6.59 -5.80
CA VAL A 29 -11.26 -6.76 -5.66
C VAL A 29 -10.79 -7.73 -6.73
N ASP A 30 -9.88 -7.29 -7.58
CA ASP A 30 -9.26 -8.10 -8.62
C ASP A 30 -8.00 -8.79 -8.06
N PRO A 31 -7.97 -10.14 -7.98
CA PRO A 31 -6.82 -10.87 -7.44
C PRO A 31 -5.54 -10.62 -8.25
N GLY A 32 -5.64 -10.35 -9.56
CA GLY A 32 -4.48 -10.03 -10.39
C GLY A 32 -3.81 -8.71 -9.96
N ARG A 33 -4.62 -7.71 -9.58
CA ARG A 33 -4.10 -6.43 -9.07
C ARG A 33 -3.47 -6.57 -7.69
N VAL A 34 -4.03 -7.42 -6.84
CA VAL A 34 -3.43 -7.75 -5.53
C VAL A 34 -2.07 -8.41 -5.75
N ALA A 35 -1.98 -9.42 -6.61
CA ALA A 35 -0.74 -10.12 -6.93
C ALA A 35 0.32 -9.17 -7.52
N ALA A 36 -0.07 -8.24 -8.40
CA ALA A 36 0.83 -7.23 -8.93
C ALA A 36 1.38 -6.30 -7.83
N GLY A 37 0.54 -5.87 -6.88
CA GLY A 37 0.97 -5.09 -5.73
C GLY A 37 1.98 -5.84 -4.84
N VAL A 38 1.72 -7.13 -4.58
CA VAL A 38 2.65 -7.99 -3.84
C VAL A 38 3.97 -8.14 -4.59
N GLY A 39 3.92 -8.44 -5.88
CA GLY A 39 5.10 -8.58 -6.73
C GLY A 39 5.97 -7.33 -6.74
N LEU A 40 5.36 -6.14 -6.82
CA LEU A 40 6.08 -4.87 -6.80
C LEU A 40 6.78 -4.64 -5.46
N ALA A 41 6.13 -4.94 -4.33
CA ALA A 41 6.74 -4.87 -3.00
C ALA A 41 7.93 -5.85 -2.87
N CYS A 42 7.79 -7.08 -3.36
CA CYS A 42 8.87 -8.06 -3.40
C CYS A 42 10.07 -7.57 -4.23
N VAL A 43 9.83 -7.05 -5.43
CA VAL A 43 10.90 -6.50 -6.29
C VAL A 43 11.61 -5.34 -5.59
N ALA A 44 10.87 -4.44 -4.95
CA ALA A 44 11.45 -3.33 -4.19
C ALA A 44 12.35 -3.83 -3.04
N HIS A 45 11.93 -4.86 -2.31
CA HIS A 45 12.75 -5.47 -1.26
C HIS A 45 13.97 -6.21 -1.81
N LEU A 46 13.88 -6.87 -2.95
CA LEU A 46 15.03 -7.50 -3.58
C LEU A 46 16.06 -6.46 -4.03
N LEU A 47 15.62 -5.33 -4.60
CA LEU A 47 16.50 -4.26 -5.04
C LEU A 47 17.31 -3.63 -3.90
N THR A 48 16.80 -3.64 -2.66
CA THR A 48 17.56 -3.13 -1.50
C THR A 48 18.64 -4.10 -1.01
N ILE A 49 18.49 -5.40 -1.28
CA ILE A 49 19.46 -6.42 -0.87
C ILE A 49 20.44 -6.83 -1.98
N LEU A 50 20.09 -6.62 -3.25
CA LEU A 50 20.95 -6.97 -4.39
C LEU A 50 22.36 -6.37 -4.28
N PRO A 51 22.53 -5.07 -3.97
CA PRO A 51 23.87 -4.48 -3.84
C PRO A 51 24.73 -5.15 -2.76
N LEU A 52 24.12 -5.64 -1.69
CA LEU A 52 24.83 -6.41 -0.66
C LEU A 52 25.24 -7.77 -1.15
N LEU A 53 24.34 -8.48 -1.84
CA LEU A 53 24.65 -9.77 -2.45
C LEU A 53 25.85 -9.66 -3.40
N PHE A 54 25.87 -8.61 -4.23
CA PHE A 54 26.98 -8.34 -5.13
C PHE A 54 28.29 -8.08 -4.38
N LEU A 55 28.28 -7.32 -3.28
CA LEU A 55 29.48 -7.09 -2.46
C LEU A 55 29.96 -8.35 -1.74
N PHE A 56 29.05 -9.15 -1.17
CA PHE A 56 29.40 -10.38 -0.46
C PHE A 56 29.94 -11.47 -1.39
N LEU A 57 29.41 -11.55 -2.62
CA LEU A 57 29.84 -12.53 -3.62
C LEU A 57 31.01 -12.05 -4.49
N GLY A 58 31.25 -10.74 -4.56
CA GLY A 58 32.22 -10.11 -5.48
C GLY A 58 33.64 -9.93 -4.95
N GLU A 59 33.98 -10.50 -3.78
CA GLU A 59 35.30 -10.39 -3.10
C GLU A 59 35.78 -8.96 -2.76
N ASP A 60 34.99 -7.92 -3.05
CA ASP A 60 35.29 -6.52 -2.72
C ASP A 60 35.01 -6.21 -1.23
N SER A 61 35.98 -6.56 -0.39
CA SER A 61 35.95 -6.37 1.07
C SER A 61 36.19 -4.93 1.55
N SER A 62 36.28 -3.96 0.63
CA SER A 62 36.51 -2.54 0.96
C SER A 62 35.25 -1.76 1.38
N ALA A 63 34.09 -2.43 1.39
CA ALA A 63 32.83 -1.79 1.76
C ALA A 63 32.82 -1.34 3.23
N SER A 64 32.57 -0.05 3.46
CA SER A 64 32.43 0.49 4.81
C SER A 64 31.27 -0.19 5.55
N ALA A 65 31.42 -0.42 6.86
CA ALA A 65 30.35 -0.96 7.71
C ALA A 65 29.04 -0.14 7.60
N GLY A 66 29.17 1.19 7.42
CA GLY A 66 28.03 2.07 7.18
C GLY A 66 27.25 1.73 5.90
N PHE A 67 27.94 1.31 4.83
CA PHE A 67 27.27 0.84 3.61
C PHE A 67 26.59 -0.51 3.83
N VAL A 68 27.30 -1.47 4.45
CA VAL A 68 26.80 -2.84 4.64
C VAL A 68 25.56 -2.88 5.54
N PHE A 69 25.52 -2.08 6.61
CA PHE A 69 24.39 -2.07 7.55
C PHE A 69 23.40 -0.94 7.29
N GLY A 70 23.88 0.24 6.86
CA GLY A 70 23.04 1.42 6.70
C GLY A 70 22.21 1.43 5.41
N PHE A 71 22.80 1.02 4.29
CA PHE A 71 22.10 0.99 3.00
C PHE A 71 20.84 0.10 3.01
N PRO A 72 20.89 -1.18 3.44
CA PRO A 72 19.69 -2.01 3.47
C PRO A 72 18.66 -1.47 4.45
N LEU A 73 19.07 -0.95 5.61
CA LEU A 73 18.14 -0.43 6.60
C LEU A 73 17.37 0.78 6.06
N VAL A 74 18.09 1.75 5.47
CA VAL A 74 17.48 2.93 4.84
C VAL A 74 16.59 2.51 3.68
N GLY A 75 17.06 1.59 2.84
CA GLY A 75 16.27 1.04 1.74
C GLY A 75 14.96 0.39 2.22
N GLN A 76 15.02 -0.45 3.25
CA GLN A 76 13.86 -1.12 3.84
C GLN A 76 12.85 -0.12 4.43
N VAL A 77 13.34 0.94 5.10
CA VAL A 77 12.49 2.02 5.60
C VAL A 77 11.79 2.75 4.45
N LEU A 78 12.53 3.06 3.37
CA LEU A 78 11.96 3.71 2.19
C LEU A 78 10.92 2.82 1.48
N VAL A 79 11.17 1.52 1.38
CA VAL A 79 10.21 0.56 0.82
C VAL A 79 8.97 0.47 1.70
N LEU A 80 9.12 0.37 3.03
CA LEU A 80 7.99 0.40 3.96
C LEU A 80 7.14 1.66 3.77
N LEU A 81 7.77 2.83 3.77
CA LEU A 81 7.08 4.11 3.57
C LEU A 81 6.39 4.15 2.20
N GLY A 82 7.05 3.69 1.13
CA GLY A 82 6.49 3.60 -0.20
C GLY A 82 5.28 2.66 -0.29
N CYS A 83 5.34 1.48 0.33
CA CYS A 83 4.24 0.52 0.36
C CYS A 83 3.07 1.04 1.19
N VAL A 84 3.33 1.67 2.34
CA VAL A 84 2.27 2.24 3.20
C VAL A 84 1.61 3.45 2.53
N LEU A 85 2.41 4.44 2.08
CA LEU A 85 1.88 5.64 1.45
C LEU A 85 1.23 5.33 0.10
N GLY A 86 1.91 4.56 -0.75
CA GLY A 86 1.39 4.14 -2.05
C GLY A 86 0.15 3.26 -1.90
N GLY A 87 0.19 2.28 -0.99
CA GLY A 87 -0.94 1.41 -0.67
C GLY A 87 -2.15 2.21 -0.18
N ALA A 88 -1.96 3.12 0.78
CA ALA A 88 -3.01 3.98 1.31
C ALA A 88 -3.58 4.92 0.23
N LEU A 89 -2.74 5.53 -0.60
CA LEU A 89 -3.18 6.39 -1.70
C LEU A 89 -4.00 5.62 -2.74
N LEU A 90 -3.59 4.41 -3.11
CA LEU A 90 -4.33 3.56 -4.06
C LEU A 90 -5.66 3.08 -3.46
N ILE A 91 -5.69 2.74 -2.17
CA ILE A 91 -6.93 2.41 -1.46
C ILE A 91 -7.88 3.62 -1.43
N ALA A 92 -7.36 4.81 -1.12
CA ALA A 92 -8.15 6.06 -1.14
C ALA A 92 -8.72 6.36 -2.53
N ARG A 93 -7.99 5.99 -3.59
CA ARG A 93 -8.42 6.09 -4.99
C ARG A 93 -9.35 4.95 -5.44
N ARG A 94 -9.72 4.03 -4.55
CA ARG A 94 -10.54 2.83 -4.84
C ARG A 94 -9.96 2.01 -5.98
N ASP A 95 -8.65 1.82 -5.95
CA ASP A 95 -7.99 0.93 -6.88
C ASP A 95 -8.34 -0.52 -6.55
N GLY A 96 -8.68 -1.32 -7.55
CA GLY A 96 -9.33 -2.63 -7.43
C GLY A 96 -8.47 -3.75 -6.81
N GLY A 97 -7.73 -3.48 -5.73
CA GLY A 97 -6.93 -4.47 -4.99
C GLY A 97 -5.44 -4.18 -4.92
N MET A 98 -4.89 -3.30 -5.76
CA MET A 98 -3.44 -3.06 -5.84
C MET A 98 -2.86 -2.48 -4.54
N GLY A 99 -3.57 -1.53 -3.91
CA GLY A 99 -3.12 -0.96 -2.64
C GLY A 99 -3.10 -1.97 -1.49
N ILE A 100 -4.07 -2.90 -1.48
CA ILE A 100 -4.08 -4.04 -0.53
C ILE A 100 -2.87 -4.94 -0.82
N GLY A 101 -2.61 -5.22 -2.09
CA GLY A 101 -1.45 -5.98 -2.54
C GLY A 101 -0.12 -5.40 -2.07
N LEU A 102 0.07 -4.07 -2.14
CA LEU A 102 1.29 -3.41 -1.65
C LEU A 102 1.45 -3.52 -0.14
N LEU A 103 0.35 -3.34 0.63
CA LEU A 103 0.39 -3.46 2.08
C LEU A 103 0.67 -4.90 2.54
N ALA A 104 0.01 -5.88 1.92
CA ALA A 104 0.23 -7.29 2.19
C ALA A 104 1.58 -7.79 1.62
N GLY A 105 2.08 -7.14 0.58
CA GLY A 105 3.35 -7.45 -0.07
C GLY A 105 4.57 -7.09 0.75
N TRP A 106 4.46 -6.10 1.66
CA TRP A 106 5.56 -5.70 2.55
C TRP A 106 6.10 -6.87 3.40
N PRO A 107 5.29 -7.55 4.24
CA PRO A 107 5.81 -8.66 5.05
C PRO A 107 6.28 -9.83 4.16
N VAL A 108 5.61 -10.09 3.04
CA VAL A 108 5.99 -11.17 2.10
C VAL A 108 7.36 -10.90 1.50
N GLY A 109 7.59 -9.69 0.99
CA GLY A 109 8.87 -9.34 0.38
C GLY A 109 9.99 -9.19 1.42
N LEU A 110 9.68 -8.81 2.67
CA LEU A 110 10.66 -8.83 3.76
C LEU A 110 11.12 -10.27 4.07
N ILE A 111 10.18 -11.21 4.19
CA ILE A 111 10.50 -12.63 4.38
C ILE A 111 11.33 -13.15 3.20
N LEU A 112 10.94 -12.80 1.97
CA LEU A 112 11.69 -13.17 0.78
C LEU A 112 13.11 -12.61 0.80
N ALA A 113 13.29 -11.34 1.17
CA ALA A 113 14.60 -10.71 1.26
C ALA A 113 15.49 -11.42 2.29
N LEU A 114 14.95 -11.74 3.48
CA LEU A 114 15.66 -12.50 4.51
C LEU A 114 16.05 -13.90 4.04
N ALA A 115 15.14 -14.60 3.35
CA ALA A 115 15.41 -15.94 2.82
C ALA A 115 16.53 -15.92 1.76
N VAL A 116 16.50 -14.95 0.85
CA VAL A 116 17.54 -14.81 -0.19
C VAL A 116 18.89 -14.43 0.43
N SER A 117 18.93 -13.47 1.34
CA SER A 117 20.17 -13.10 2.03
C SER A 117 20.73 -14.25 2.87
N GLY A 118 19.88 -14.98 3.59
CA GLY A 118 20.29 -16.15 4.38
C GLY A 118 20.84 -17.27 3.51
N ALA A 119 20.19 -17.58 2.39
CA ALA A 119 20.69 -18.55 1.42
C ALA A 119 22.06 -18.16 0.85
N ALA A 120 22.25 -16.88 0.51
CA ALA A 120 23.53 -16.39 0.00
C ALA A 120 24.67 -16.50 1.04
N LEU A 121 24.37 -16.19 2.31
CA LEU A 121 25.31 -16.39 3.43
C LEU A 121 25.71 -17.85 3.57
N VAL A 122 24.73 -18.77 3.52
CA VAL A 122 25.01 -20.21 3.58
C VAL A 122 25.90 -20.63 2.41
N THR A 123 25.63 -20.17 1.19
CA THR A 123 26.48 -20.53 0.04
C THR A 123 27.88 -19.93 0.08
N ALA A 124 28.06 -18.79 0.74
CA ALA A 124 29.35 -18.12 0.83
C ALA A 124 30.26 -18.68 1.94
N TYR A 125 29.68 -19.25 3.01
CA TYR A 125 30.43 -19.62 4.23
C TYR A 125 30.16 -21.03 4.77
N GLY A 126 29.23 -21.79 4.18
CA GLY A 126 28.90 -23.17 4.58
C GLY A 126 29.53 -24.22 3.67
#